data_AF-A0AA40TUF1-F1
#
_entry.id   AF-A0AA40TUF1-F1
#
_cell.length_a   1.000
_cell.length_b   1.000
_cell.length_c   1.000
_cell.angle_alpha   90.00
_cell.angle_beta   90.00
_cell.angle_gamma   90.00
#
_symmetry.space_group_name_H-M   'P 1'
#
loop_
_entity.id
_entity.type
_entity.pdbx_description
1 polymer ?
#
loop_
_entity_poly.entity_id
_entity_poly.type
_entity_poly.pdbx_seq_one_letter_code
_entity_poly.pdbx_strand_id
1 'polypeptide(L)'
;MVLGELYSNALEHGVLGLDSALKHDAAGFALYYQQRAERLGMLQTGFIRVTVRVEPVAAGGRLTLSVEDSGQGFDIEKVRMQIPAGNELYGRGLRLVCELSREARWSADGRTACVEFSWEGVA
;
A
#
# COMPACT_ATOMS: atom_id res chain seq x y z
N MET A 1 11.41 -1.08 1.85
CA MET A 1 10.42 -2.18 1.83
C MET A 1 9.00 -1.63 1.97
N VAL A 2 8.63 -0.96 3.08
CA VAL A 2 7.27 -0.43 3.30
C VAL A 2 6.79 0.59 2.25
N LEU A 3 7.58 1.62 1.93
CA LEU A 3 7.16 2.61 0.91
C LEU A 3 6.90 1.97 -0.46
N GLY A 4 7.72 0.97 -0.83
CA GLY A 4 7.57 0.24 -2.09
C GLY A 4 6.24 -0.51 -2.14
N GLU A 5 5.87 -1.19 -1.06
CA GLU A 5 4.58 -1.88 -0.95
C GLU A 5 3.39 -0.90 -1.01
N LEU A 6 3.44 0.21 -0.26
CA LEU A 6 2.38 1.22 -0.29
C LEU A 6 2.21 1.83 -1.68
N TYR A 7 3.33 2.15 -2.35
CA TYR A 7 3.31 2.63 -3.73
C TYR A 7 2.75 1.59 -4.70
N SER A 8 3.16 0.32 -4.58
CA SER A 8 2.66 -0.76 -5.45
C SER A 8 1.16 -0.91 -5.30
N ASN A 9 0.65 -0.89 -4.07
CA ASN A 9 -0.79 -0.99 -3.80
C ASN A 9 -1.56 0.21 -4.38
N ALA A 10 -1.05 1.43 -4.17
CA ALA A 10 -1.63 2.65 -4.71
C ALA A 10 -1.67 2.66 -6.24
N LEU A 11 -0.61 2.19 -6.90
CA LEU A 11 -0.56 2.08 -8.36
C LEU A 11 -1.48 0.99 -8.87
N GLU A 12 -1.33 -0.23 -8.35
CA GLU A 12 -1.99 -1.42 -8.89
C GLU A 12 -3.48 -1.37 -8.64
N HIS A 13 -3.91 -1.11 -7.42
CA HIS A 13 -5.32 -1.16 -7.04
C HIS A 13 -5.99 0.19 -7.15
N GLY A 14 -5.30 1.26 -6.77
CA GLY A 14 -5.83 2.61 -6.84
C GLY A 14 -5.92 3.11 -8.28
N VAL A 15 -4.75 3.39 -8.88
CA VAL A 15 -4.68 4.04 -10.20
C VAL A 15 -5.07 3.10 -11.34
N LEU A 16 -4.65 1.83 -11.28
CA LEU A 16 -4.86 0.87 -12.38
C LEU A 16 -6.06 -0.08 -12.16
N GLY A 17 -6.68 -0.10 -10.98
CA GLY A 17 -7.83 -0.97 -10.68
C GLY A 17 -7.58 -2.46 -10.93
N LEU A 18 -6.35 -2.93 -10.78
CA LEU A 18 -5.97 -4.35 -10.93
C LEU A 18 -6.52 -5.15 -9.76
N ASP A 19 -6.98 -6.36 -10.04
CA ASP A 19 -7.44 -7.27 -9.01
C ASP A 19 -6.26 -8.15 -8.52
N SER A 20 -6.02 -8.13 -7.20
CA SER A 20 -5.04 -8.98 -6.53
C SER A 20 -5.30 -10.48 -6.73
N ALA A 21 -6.56 -10.87 -6.95
CA ALA A 21 -6.97 -12.26 -7.15
C ALA A 21 -6.31 -12.92 -8.38
N LEU A 22 -5.80 -12.12 -9.32
CA LEU A 22 -5.06 -12.61 -10.49
C LEU A 22 -3.69 -13.19 -10.13
N LYS A 23 -3.14 -12.94 -8.93
CA LYS A 23 -1.81 -13.44 -8.51
C LYS A 23 -1.85 -14.87 -7.91
N HIS A 24 -2.91 -15.65 -8.17
CA HIS A 24 -3.12 -16.95 -7.54
C HIS A 24 -2.34 -18.11 -8.19
N ASP A 25 -2.04 -18.04 -9.49
CA ASP A 25 -1.24 -19.05 -10.22
C ASP A 25 -0.33 -18.42 -11.29
N ALA A 26 0.55 -19.22 -11.90
CA ALA A 26 1.53 -18.74 -12.88
C ALA A 26 0.87 -18.14 -14.15
N ALA A 27 -0.29 -18.63 -14.55
CA ALA A 27 -1.03 -18.09 -15.69
C ALA A 27 -1.68 -16.73 -15.34
N GLY A 28 -2.21 -16.63 -14.12
CA GLY A 28 -2.72 -15.39 -13.54
C GLY A 28 -1.65 -14.32 -13.39
N PHE A 29 -0.40 -14.69 -13.06
CA PHE A 29 0.73 -13.75 -13.03
C PHE A 29 1.05 -13.15 -14.41
N ALA A 30 1.05 -13.98 -15.47
CA ALA A 30 1.29 -13.48 -16.82
C ALA A 30 0.18 -12.50 -17.25
N LEU A 31 -1.08 -12.85 -16.98
CA LEU A 31 -2.24 -11.99 -17.24
C LEU A 31 -2.18 -10.68 -16.45
N TYR A 32 -1.78 -10.76 -15.17
CA TYR A 32 -1.58 -9.60 -14.31
C TYR A 32 -0.56 -8.61 -14.90
N TYR A 33 0.61 -9.09 -15.37
CA TYR A 33 1.61 -8.22 -15.97
C TYR A 33 1.16 -7.62 -17.30
N GLN A 34 0.43 -8.38 -18.11
CA GLN A 34 -0.16 -7.88 -19.35
C GLN A 34 -1.15 -6.74 -19.08
N GLN A 35 -2.11 -6.95 -18.17
CA GLN A 35 -3.09 -5.92 -17.80
C GLN A 35 -2.43 -4.68 -17.18
N ARG A 36 -1.39 -4.87 -16.38
CA ARG A 36 -0.63 -3.76 -15.80
C ARG A 36 0.02 -2.90 -16.89
N ALA A 37 0.67 -3.52 -17.87
CA ALA A 37 1.30 -2.80 -18.98
C ALA A 37 0.27 -2.07 -19.84
N GLU A 38 -0.84 -2.73 -20.17
CA GLU A 38 -1.94 -2.16 -20.95
C GLU A 38 -2.55 -0.93 -20.28
N ARG A 39 -2.97 -1.06 -19.02
CA ARG A 39 -3.64 0.03 -18.29
C ARG A 39 -2.72 1.20 -18.03
N LEU A 40 -1.43 0.93 -17.79
CA LEU A 40 -0.42 1.98 -17.66
C LEU A 40 -0.21 2.73 -18.99
N GLY A 41 -0.20 2.00 -20.11
CA GLY A 41 -0.09 2.60 -21.45
C GLY A 41 -1.31 3.41 -21.87
N MET A 42 -2.49 3.10 -21.35
CA MET A 42 -3.74 3.81 -21.61
C MET A 42 -4.05 4.92 -20.58
N LEU A 43 -3.23 5.07 -19.53
CA LEU A 43 -3.50 5.99 -18.44
C LEU A 43 -3.39 7.45 -18.91
N GLN A 44 -4.52 8.16 -18.96
CA GLN A 44 -4.54 9.58 -19.32
C GLN A 44 -4.38 10.50 -18.11
N THR A 45 -4.93 10.08 -16.97
CA THR A 45 -4.96 10.86 -15.73
C THR A 45 -4.81 9.92 -14.56
N GLY A 46 -4.08 10.36 -13.54
CA GLY A 46 -3.95 9.67 -12.28
C GLY A 46 -2.79 10.25 -11.49
N PHE A 47 -2.82 10.10 -10.17
CA PHE A 47 -1.69 10.50 -9.34
C PHE A 47 -1.46 9.51 -8.22
N ILE A 48 -0.22 9.49 -7.77
CA ILE A 48 0.17 8.95 -6.47
C ILE A 48 0.93 10.05 -5.76
N ARG A 49 0.45 10.45 -4.59
CA ARG A 49 1.07 11.47 -3.74
C ARG A 49 1.73 10.77 -2.56
N VAL A 50 3.04 10.96 -2.45
CA VAL A 50 3.81 10.47 -1.31
C VAL A 50 4.14 11.65 -0.41
N THR A 51 3.62 11.62 0.81
CA THR A 51 3.94 12.59 1.85
C THR A 51 4.85 11.94 2.87
N VAL A 52 6.00 12.57 3.12
CA VAL A 52 6.97 12.14 4.12
C VAL A 52 7.08 13.25 5.16
N ARG A 53 6.81 12.92 6.41
CA ARG A 53 6.95 13.84 7.53
C ARG A 53 7.90 13.26 8.56
N VAL A 54 8.93 14.01 8.90
CA VAL A 54 9.87 13.66 9.97
C VAL A 54 9.76 14.72 11.06
N GLU A 55 9.50 14.28 12.29
CA GLU A 55 9.32 15.15 13.45
C GLU A 55 10.21 14.68 14.60
N PRO A 56 10.96 15.59 15.26
CA PRO A 56 11.61 15.25 16.51
C PRO A 56 10.57 15.02 17.61
N VAL A 57 10.81 14.02 18.45
CA VAL A 57 10.02 13.73 19.66
C VAL A 57 10.95 13.66 20.86
N ALA A 58 10.41 13.82 22.07
CA ALA A 58 11.22 13.99 23.28
C ALA A 58 12.30 12.91 23.51
N ALA A 59 12.05 11.67 23.06
CA ALA A 59 12.97 10.54 23.20
C ALA A 59 13.62 10.10 21.87
N GLY A 60 13.51 10.86 20.78
CA GLY A 60 14.05 10.45 19.47
C GLY A 60 13.33 11.11 18.29
N GLY A 61 12.86 10.31 17.33
CA GLY A 61 12.18 10.82 16.14
C GLY A 61 10.98 10.00 15.72
N ARG A 62 10.09 10.65 14.97
CA ARG A 62 8.91 10.05 14.35
C ARG A 62 8.93 10.32 12.85
N LEU A 63 8.68 9.27 12.07
CA LEU A 63 8.48 9.32 10.63
C LEU A 63 7.05 8.89 10.32
N THR A 64 6.31 9.78 9.65
CA THR A 64 5.00 9.46 9.09
C THR A 64 5.13 9.41 7.57
N LEU A 65 4.76 8.28 6.98
CA LEU A 65 4.64 8.12 5.53
C LEU A 65 3.16 8.02 5.16
N SER A 66 2.71 8.82 4.21
CA SER A 66 1.37 8.72 3.64
C SER A 66 1.45 8.56 2.14
N VAL A 67 0.78 7.55 1.60
CA VAL A 67 0.65 7.32 0.16
C VAL A 67 -0.82 7.44 -0.19
N GLU A 68 -1.14 8.39 -1.06
CA GLU A 68 -2.50 8.68 -1.54
C GLU A 68 -2.56 8.46 -3.04
N ASP A 69 -3.63 7.84 -3.53
CA ASP A 69 -3.89 7.67 -4.96
C ASP A 69 -5.19 8.33 -5.41
N SER A 70 -5.29 8.55 -6.72
CA SER A 70 -6.49 9.10 -7.37
C SER A 70 -7.55 8.04 -7.70
N GLY A 71 -7.39 6.81 -7.21
CA GLY A 71 -8.30 5.71 -7.48
C GLY A 71 -9.64 5.86 -6.78
N GLN A 72 -10.46 4.83 -6.86
CA GLN A 72 -11.79 4.83 -6.26
C GLN A 72 -11.75 4.58 -4.74
N GLY A 73 -10.60 4.18 -4.21
CA GLY A 73 -10.47 3.71 -2.83
C GLY A 73 -10.95 2.27 -2.68
N PHE A 74 -10.97 1.78 -1.45
CA PHE A 74 -11.44 0.44 -1.13
C PHE A 74 -12.02 0.37 0.28
N ASP A 75 -12.93 -0.59 0.46
CA ASP A 75 -13.52 -0.87 1.76
C ASP A 75 -12.49 -1.60 2.65
N ILE A 76 -11.92 -0.85 3.59
CA ILE A 76 -10.89 -1.33 4.51
C ILE A 76 -11.40 -2.49 5.36
N GLU A 77 -12.68 -2.50 5.72
CA GLU A 77 -13.27 -3.57 6.53
C GLU A 77 -13.35 -4.87 5.72
N LYS A 78 -13.71 -4.80 4.43
CA LYS A 78 -13.65 -5.96 3.54
C LYS A 78 -12.24 -6.47 3.34
N VAL A 79 -11.25 -5.58 3.18
CA VAL A 79 -9.85 -6.00 2.99
C VAL A 79 -9.28 -6.60 4.28
N ARG A 80 -9.57 -6.05 5.47
CA ARG A 80 -9.14 -6.63 6.76
C ARG A 80 -9.73 -8.02 6.99
N MET A 81 -10.98 -8.25 6.61
CA MET A 81 -11.62 -9.57 6.68
C MET A 81 -11.05 -10.57 5.68
N GLN A 82 -10.43 -10.08 4.59
CA GLN A 82 -9.81 -10.88 3.55
C GLN A 82 -8.30 -11.06 3.72
N ILE A 83 -7.66 -10.46 4.75
CA ILE A 83 -6.25 -10.76 5.06
C ILE A 83 -6.21 -12.22 5.50
N PRO A 84 -5.69 -13.14 4.67
CA PRO A 84 -5.69 -14.56 5.01
C PRO A 84 -4.79 -14.75 6.23
N ALA A 85 -5.22 -15.57 7.19
CA ALA A 85 -4.39 -15.97 8.33
C ALA A 85 -3.16 -16.82 7.92
N GLY A 86 -3.01 -17.12 6.62
CA GLY A 86 -2.04 -18.05 6.05
C GLY A 86 -0.91 -17.40 5.24
N ASN A 87 -0.21 -18.22 4.48
CA ASN A 87 1.05 -17.89 3.78
C ASN A 87 0.84 -17.52 2.30
N GLU A 88 -0.28 -16.88 1.97
CA GLU A 88 -0.66 -16.56 0.59
C GLU A 88 0.32 -15.56 -0.06
N LEU A 89 0.37 -15.56 -1.39
CA LEU A 89 1.30 -14.74 -2.18
C LEU A 89 0.89 -13.26 -2.25
N TYR A 90 -0.33 -12.93 -1.81
CA TYR A 90 -0.89 -11.58 -1.75
C TYR A 90 -1.18 -11.17 -0.29
N GLY A 91 -1.22 -9.87 0.00
CA GLY A 91 -1.46 -9.35 1.36
C GLY A 91 -0.24 -9.32 2.30
N ARG A 92 0.90 -9.91 1.90
CA ARG A 92 2.17 -9.84 2.66
C ARG A 92 2.66 -8.40 2.87
N GLY A 93 2.48 -7.54 1.87
CA GLY A 93 2.86 -6.13 1.94
C GLY A 93 2.12 -5.36 3.04
N LEU A 94 0.79 -5.53 3.13
CA LEU A 94 0.00 -4.95 4.21
C LEU A 94 0.39 -5.52 5.58
N ARG A 95 0.61 -6.84 5.67
CA ARG A 95 1.03 -7.49 6.91
C ARG A 95 2.40 -6.97 7.38
N LEU A 96 3.36 -6.86 6.48
CA LEU A 96 4.68 -6.31 6.77
C LEU A 96 4.61 -4.83 7.17
N VAL A 97 3.73 -4.06 6.53
CA VAL A 97 3.43 -2.69 6.94
C VAL A 97 2.91 -2.65 8.37
N CYS A 98 1.96 -3.51 8.72
CA CYS A 98 1.43 -3.61 10.09
C CYS A 98 2.45 -4.13 11.10
N GLU A 99 3.36 -5.03 10.71
CA GLU A 99 4.41 -5.58 11.58
C GLU A 99 5.56 -4.61 11.83
N LEU A 100 5.90 -3.75 10.84
CA LEU A 100 7.02 -2.81 10.94
C LEU A 100 6.61 -1.40 11.38
N SER A 101 5.33 -1.04 11.27
CA SER A 101 4.83 0.26 11.71
C SER A 101 4.23 0.17 13.11
N ARG A 102 4.37 1.25 13.86
CA ARG A 102 3.69 1.39 15.16
C ARG A 102 2.17 1.49 14.96
N GLU A 103 1.76 2.09 13.85
CA GLU A 103 0.38 2.25 13.46
C GLU A 103 0.26 2.30 11.94
N ALA A 104 -0.70 1.55 11.38
CA ALA A 104 -1.11 1.63 9.98
C ALA A 104 -2.59 2.04 9.92
N ARG A 105 -2.87 3.15 9.25
CA ARG A 105 -4.22 3.72 9.10
C ARG A 105 -4.55 3.89 7.63
N TRP A 106 -5.81 3.68 7.30
CA TRP A 106 -6.37 4.03 6.00
C TRP A 106 -7.42 5.11 6.17
N SER A 107 -7.47 6.06 5.24
CA SER A 107 -8.40 7.18 5.25
C SER A 107 -8.86 7.52 3.83
N ALA A 108 -9.75 8.52 3.70
CA ALA A 108 -10.33 8.94 2.43
C ALA A 108 -10.93 7.75 1.63
N ASP A 109 -11.78 6.96 2.28
CA ASP A 109 -12.42 5.77 1.69
C ASP A 109 -11.42 4.72 1.16
N GLY A 110 -10.25 4.61 1.79
CA GLY A 110 -9.20 3.66 1.40
C GLY A 110 -8.20 4.18 0.37
N ARG A 111 -8.37 5.43 -0.13
CA ARG A 111 -7.43 6.07 -1.08
C ARG A 111 -6.12 6.53 -0.46
N THR A 112 -6.01 6.53 0.87
CA THR A 112 -4.79 6.97 1.55
C THR A 112 -4.37 5.95 2.60
N ALA A 113 -3.17 5.41 2.44
CA ALA A 113 -2.50 4.58 3.43
C ALA A 113 -1.46 5.40 4.18
N CYS A 114 -1.51 5.38 5.51
CA CYS A 114 -0.62 6.11 6.39
C CYS A 114 0.05 5.17 7.38
N VAL A 115 1.36 5.28 7.53
CA VAL A 115 2.16 4.46 8.46
C VAL A 115 3.07 5.33 9.30
N GLU A 116 3.24 4.96 10.57
CA GLU A 116 4.11 5.66 11.51
C GLU A 116 5.26 4.75 11.98
N PHE A 117 6.47 5.30 11.96
CA PHE A 117 7.66 4.71 12.57
C PHE A 117 8.18 5.65 13.64
N SER A 118 8.65 5.09 14.75
CA SER A 118 9.31 5.83 15.83
C SER A 118 10.63 5.17 16.17
N TRP A 119 11.66 5.96 16.44
CA TRP A 119 12.94 5.48 16.95
C TRP A 119 13.36 6.32 18.14
N GLU A 120 14.20 5.73 18.99
CA GLU A 120 14.83 6.42 20.09
C GLU A 120 16.12 7.11 19.62
N GLY A 121 16.41 8.28 20.20
CA GLY A 121 17.69 8.95 19.99
C GLY A 121 18.81 8.10 20.60
N VAL A 122 19.92 7.95 19.88
CA VAL A 122 21.11 7.33 20.45
C VAL A 122 21.70 8.31 21.46
N ALA A 123 21.72 7.93 22.74
CA ALA A 123 22.36 8.68 23.82
C ALA A 123 23.88 8.77 23.63
#